data_AF-A0A223P8U5-F1
#
_entry.id   AF-A0A223P8U5-F1
#
_cell.length_a   1.000
_cell.length_b   1.000
_cell.length_c   1.000
_cell.angle_alpha   90.00
_cell.angle_beta   90.00
_cell.angle_gamma   90.00
#
_symmetry.space_group_name_H-M   'P 1'
#
loop_
_entity.id
_entity.type
_entity.pdbx_description
1 polymer ?
#
loop_
_entity_poly.entity_id
_entity_poly.type
_entity_poly.pdbx_seq_one_letter_code
_entity_poly.pdbx_strand_id
1 'polypeptide(L)'
;MSSTKIKKGMDIYLRFLELIETIQDLPALDPLEQKIFDHIARTLRAEARVSVTDITSASTLGSSVTIHQRLKSLIAKGWIALGDTEDGRRKQVNLTKAAQSHLAKMSKCLMKAARSNDV
;
A
#
# COMPACT_ATOMS: atom_id res chain seq x y z
N MET A 1 34.78 -2.70 -8.62
CA MET A 1 33.49 -2.83 -9.35
C MET A 1 32.24 -2.78 -8.45
N SER A 2 32.27 -3.13 -7.16
CA SER A 2 31.07 -3.05 -6.28
C SER A 2 30.57 -1.63 -5.97
N SER A 3 31.46 -0.64 -5.85
CA SER A 3 31.09 0.72 -5.46
C SER A 3 30.22 1.45 -6.50
N THR A 4 30.43 1.16 -7.80
CA THR A 4 29.65 1.76 -8.91
C THR A 4 28.20 1.24 -8.95
N LYS A 5 27.96 -0.04 -8.61
CA LYS A 5 26.61 -0.62 -8.56
C LYS A 5 25.77 -0.03 -7.43
N ILE A 6 26.38 0.18 -6.25
CA ILE A 6 25.71 0.81 -5.10
C ILE A 6 25.28 2.24 -5.45
N LYS A 7 26.16 3.02 -6.07
CA LYS A 7 25.83 4.38 -6.52
C LYS A 7 24.68 4.41 -7.52
N LYS A 8 24.66 3.50 -8.50
CA LYS A 8 23.55 3.39 -9.47
C LYS A 8 22.22 3.04 -8.78
N GLY A 9 22.23 2.10 -7.84
CA GLY A 9 21.03 1.75 -7.08
C GLY A 9 20.49 2.91 -6.23
N MET A 10 21.38 3.66 -5.59
CA MET A 10 21.00 4.86 -4.83
C MET A 10 20.43 5.96 -5.74
N ASP A 11 21.04 6.23 -6.89
CA ASP A 11 20.56 7.22 -7.84
C ASP A 11 19.15 6.89 -8.36
N ILE A 12 18.88 5.61 -8.69
CA ILE A 12 17.53 5.16 -9.07
C ILE A 12 16.53 5.41 -7.93
N TYR A 13 16.90 5.12 -6.68
CA TYR A 13 16.02 5.33 -5.54
C TYR A 13 15.72 6.82 -5.30
N LEU A 14 16.72 7.69 -5.36
CA LEU A 14 16.51 9.14 -5.17
C LEU A 14 15.64 9.73 -6.29
N ARG A 15 15.87 9.35 -7.55
CA ARG A 15 14.99 9.74 -8.68
C ARG A 15 13.56 9.25 -8.49
N PHE A 16 13.39 8.05 -7.92
CA PHE A 16 12.06 7.55 -7.59
C PHE A 16 11.38 8.44 -6.54
N LEU A 17 12.09 8.83 -5.47
CA LEU A 17 11.57 9.74 -4.45
C LEU A 17 11.12 11.08 -5.06
N GLU A 18 11.95 11.70 -5.89
CA GLU A 18 11.61 12.96 -6.59
C GLU A 18 10.34 12.83 -7.45
N LEU A 19 10.17 11.70 -8.14
CA LEU A 19 9.01 11.47 -8.99
C LEU A 19 7.71 11.27 -8.19
N ILE A 20 7.78 10.62 -7.01
CA ILE A 20 6.58 10.35 -6.21
C ILE A 20 6.13 11.55 -5.37
N GLU A 21 6.99 12.54 -5.11
CA GLU A 21 6.60 13.77 -4.41
C GLU A 21 5.45 14.51 -5.11
N THR A 22 5.32 14.31 -6.42
CA THR A 22 4.25 14.89 -7.25
C THR A 22 2.90 14.17 -7.12
N ILE A 23 2.86 13.00 -6.45
CA ILE A 23 1.65 12.19 -6.27
C ILE A 23 1.00 12.54 -4.93
N GLN A 24 -0.09 13.31 -4.95
CA GLN A 24 -0.86 13.68 -3.75
C GLN A 24 -2.38 13.44 -3.92
N ASP A 25 -2.76 12.34 -4.57
CA ASP A 25 -4.16 12.00 -4.85
C ASP A 25 -4.88 11.27 -3.71
N LEU A 26 -4.17 10.88 -2.64
CA LEU A 26 -4.74 10.31 -1.42
C LEU A 26 -4.10 10.89 -0.16
N PRO A 27 -4.84 10.97 0.97
CA PRO A 27 -4.28 11.36 2.25
C PRO A 27 -3.16 10.43 2.69
N ALA A 28 -2.08 11.00 3.23
CA ALA A 28 -0.93 10.25 3.71
C ALA A 28 -1.31 9.25 4.81
N LEU A 29 -0.62 8.10 4.83
CA LEU A 29 -0.75 7.06 5.83
C LEU A 29 0.29 7.24 6.94
N ASP A 30 -0.13 7.06 8.18
CA ASP A 30 0.81 6.88 9.28
C ASP A 30 1.52 5.51 9.17
N PRO A 31 2.64 5.27 9.89
CA PRO A 31 3.41 4.05 9.74
C PRO A 31 2.61 2.76 10.01
N LEU A 32 1.64 2.79 10.92
CA LEU A 32 0.83 1.63 11.23
C LEU A 32 -0.27 1.41 10.17
N GLU A 33 -0.89 2.49 9.70
CA GLU A 33 -1.81 2.43 8.56
C GLU A 33 -1.12 1.87 7.33
N GLN A 34 0.10 2.31 7.02
CA GLN A 34 0.90 1.79 5.92
C GLN A 34 1.17 0.28 6.10
N LYS A 35 1.56 -0.16 7.29
CA LYS A 35 1.82 -1.58 7.58
C LYS A 35 0.56 -2.44 7.39
N ILE A 36 -0.60 -1.96 7.84
CA ILE A 36 -1.89 -2.65 7.67
C ILE A 36 -2.29 -2.67 6.20
N PHE A 37 -2.15 -1.55 5.50
CA PHE A 37 -2.44 -1.44 4.07
C PHE A 37 -1.57 -2.40 3.25
N ASP A 38 -0.26 -2.43 3.50
CA ASP A 38 0.68 -3.34 2.84
C ASP A 38 0.31 -4.80 3.06
N HIS A 39 -0.11 -5.15 4.28
CA HIS A 39 -0.60 -6.49 4.59
C HIS A 39 -1.82 -6.85 3.74
N ILE A 40 -2.83 -5.97 3.70
CA ILE A 40 -4.05 -6.17 2.88
C ILE A 40 -3.69 -6.32 1.40
N ALA A 41 -2.86 -5.41 0.86
CA ALA A 41 -2.48 -5.43 -0.55
C ALA A 41 -1.72 -6.72 -0.93
N ARG A 42 -0.85 -7.22 -0.05
CA ARG A 42 -0.14 -8.49 -0.27
C ARG A 42 -1.08 -9.69 -0.24
N THR A 43 -2.03 -9.72 0.70
CA THR A 43 -3.03 -10.79 0.80
C THR A 43 -3.93 -10.83 -0.44
N LEU A 44 -4.43 -9.67 -0.88
CA LEU A 44 -5.26 -9.56 -2.09
C LEU A 44 -4.47 -9.93 -3.36
N ARG A 45 -3.18 -9.61 -3.44
CA ARG A 45 -2.32 -10.02 -4.57
C ARG A 45 -2.16 -11.54 -4.64
N ALA A 46 -2.20 -12.24 -3.52
CA ALA A 46 -2.18 -13.70 -3.48
C ALA A 46 -3.54 -14.34 -3.83
N GLU A 47 -4.46 -13.57 -4.44
CA GLU A 47 -5.83 -13.96 -4.77
C GLU A 47 -6.66 -14.44 -3.57
N ALA A 48 -6.19 -14.14 -2.35
CA ALA A 48 -6.88 -14.48 -1.13
C ALA A 48 -7.93 -13.41 -0.80
N ARG A 49 -9.06 -13.86 -0.27
CA ARG A 49 -10.04 -12.99 0.38
C ARG A 49 -9.51 -12.58 1.76
N VAL A 50 -9.80 -11.36 2.18
CA VAL A 50 -9.41 -10.85 3.50
C VAL A 50 -10.59 -10.08 4.08
N SER A 51 -11.06 -10.52 5.24
CA SER A 51 -12.15 -9.86 5.97
C SER A 51 -11.60 -8.95 7.07
N VAL A 52 -12.45 -8.05 7.58
CA VAL A 52 -12.11 -7.22 8.75
C VAL A 52 -11.63 -8.09 9.92
N THR A 53 -12.31 -9.21 10.17
CA THR A 53 -11.97 -10.13 11.26
C THR A 53 -10.56 -10.68 11.10
N ASP A 54 -10.20 -11.15 9.91
CA ASP A 54 -8.88 -11.73 9.64
C ASP A 54 -7.76 -10.72 9.94
N ILE A 55 -7.96 -9.46 9.56
CA ILE A 55 -6.99 -8.39 9.80
C ILE A 55 -6.92 -8.05 11.29
N THR A 56 -8.06 -7.94 11.99
CA THR A 56 -8.08 -7.63 13.43
C THR A 56 -7.52 -8.75 14.30
N SER A 57 -7.51 -9.99 13.79
CA SER A 57 -6.91 -11.15 14.45
C SER A 57 -5.41 -11.27 14.19
N ALA A 58 -4.83 -10.48 13.27
CA ALA A 58 -3.40 -10.48 12.97
C ALA A 58 -2.59 -9.79 14.08
N SER A 59 -2.23 -10.54 15.12
CA SER A 59 -1.48 -10.05 16.29
C SER A 59 -0.14 -9.38 15.95
N THR A 60 0.45 -9.68 14.80
CA THR A 60 1.69 -9.07 14.29
C THR A 60 1.51 -7.60 13.85
N LEU A 61 0.27 -7.15 13.67
CA LEU A 61 -0.07 -5.77 13.31
C LEU A 61 -0.42 -4.91 14.54
N GLY A 62 -0.76 -5.52 15.67
CA GLY A 62 -1.08 -4.81 16.91
C GLY A 62 -2.30 -5.41 17.64
N SER A 63 -2.85 -4.65 18.59
CA SER A 63 -4.09 -5.06 19.27
C SER A 63 -5.30 -4.95 18.33
N SER A 64 -6.31 -5.79 18.54
CA SER A 64 -7.55 -5.77 17.74
C SER A 64 -8.23 -4.39 17.73
N VAL A 65 -8.25 -3.70 18.89
CA VAL A 65 -8.81 -2.35 19.00
C VAL A 65 -8.03 -1.35 18.14
N THR A 66 -6.70 -1.39 18.22
CA THR A 66 -5.84 -0.50 17.42
C THR A 66 -6.01 -0.77 15.93
N ILE A 67 -6.02 -2.04 15.51
CA ILE A 67 -6.20 -2.42 14.10
C ILE A 67 -7.57 -1.95 13.60
N HIS A 68 -8.63 -2.15 14.39
CA HIS A 68 -9.98 -1.72 14.01
C HIS A 68 -10.06 -0.20 13.82
N GLN A 69 -9.45 0.59 14.70
CA GLN A 69 -9.35 2.05 14.55
C GLN A 69 -8.60 2.45 13.27
N ARG A 70 -7.50 1.77 12.95
CA ARG A 70 -6.72 2.06 11.74
C ARG A 70 -7.43 1.63 10.46
N LEU A 71 -8.20 0.55 10.47
CA LEU A 71 -9.09 0.19 9.36
C LEU A 71 -10.15 1.25 9.11
N LYS A 72 -10.78 1.79 10.17
CA LYS A 72 -11.72 2.92 10.02
C LYS A 72 -11.04 4.15 9.41
N SER A 73 -9.82 4.46 9.83
CA SER A 73 -9.03 5.56 9.26
C SER A 73 -8.71 5.33 7.78
N LEU A 74 -8.26 4.12 7.40
CA LEU A 74 -7.99 3.75 6.01
C LEU A 74 -9.22 3.87 5.11
N ILE A 75 -10.40 3.50 5.61
CA ILE A 75 -11.67 3.69 4.90
C ILE A 75 -11.97 5.18 4.73
N ALA A 76 -11.86 5.96 5.81
CA ALA A 76 -12.11 7.42 5.77
C ALA A 76 -11.16 8.16 4.83
N LYS A 77 -9.90 7.70 4.74
CA LYS A 77 -8.89 8.22 3.81
C LYS A 77 -9.05 7.69 2.37
N GLY A 78 -10.00 6.79 2.12
CA GLY A 78 -10.28 6.26 0.79
C GLY A 78 -9.28 5.24 0.28
N TRP A 79 -8.46 4.62 1.14
CA TRP A 79 -7.49 3.60 0.73
C TRP A 79 -8.13 2.22 0.56
N ILE A 80 -9.11 1.91 1.41
CA ILE A 80 -9.83 0.62 1.37
C ILE A 80 -11.34 0.84 1.39
N ALA A 81 -12.09 -0.16 0.93
CA ALA A 81 -13.54 -0.22 1.01
C ALA A 81 -13.99 -1.57 1.57
N LEU A 82 -15.17 -1.58 2.17
CA LEU A 82 -15.81 -2.80 2.65
C LEU A 82 -16.79 -3.30 1.59
N GLY A 83 -16.65 -4.58 1.22
CA GLY A 83 -17.61 -5.31 0.41
C GLY A 83 -18.41 -6.29 1.26
N ASP A 84 -19.59 -6.68 0.76
CA ASP A 84 -20.34 -7.78 1.34
C ASP A 84 -19.69 -9.12 0.99
N THR A 85 -19.89 -10.12 1.84
CA THR A 85 -19.56 -11.51 1.55
C THR A 85 -20.83 -12.36 1.58
N GLU A 86 -20.73 -13.62 1.15
CA GLU A 86 -21.80 -14.62 1.27
C GLU A 86 -22.25 -14.78 2.74
N ASP A 87 -21.35 -14.53 3.69
CA ASP A 87 -21.68 -14.34 5.09
C ASP A 87 -21.94 -12.85 5.37
N GLY A 88 -23.21 -12.46 5.51
CA GLY A 88 -23.61 -11.07 5.80
C GLY A 88 -23.01 -10.49 7.09
N ARG A 89 -22.39 -11.32 7.95
CA ARG A 89 -21.69 -10.89 9.17
C ARG A 89 -20.22 -10.55 8.91
N ARG A 90 -19.64 -10.98 7.78
CA ARG A 90 -18.23 -10.74 7.43
C ARG A 90 -18.14 -9.71 6.32
N LYS A 91 -17.42 -8.62 6.60
CA LYS A 91 -17.10 -7.59 5.61
C LYS A 91 -15.77 -7.91 4.96
N GLN A 92 -15.78 -8.10 3.66
CA GLN A 92 -14.59 -8.21 2.83
C GLN A 92 -13.91 -6.84 2.78
N VAL A 93 -12.59 -6.83 2.82
CA VAL A 93 -11.80 -5.62 2.59
C VAL A 93 -11.22 -5.66 1.18
N ASN A 94 -11.37 -4.55 0.45
CA ASN A 94 -10.84 -4.38 -0.90
C ASN A 94 -10.08 -3.04 -1.00
N LEU A 95 -9.12 -2.96 -1.91
CA LEU A 95 -8.51 -1.68 -2.30
C LEU A 95 -9.51 -0.84 -3.09
N THR A 96 -9.63 0.44 -2.79
CA THR A 96 -10.45 1.34 -3.62
C THR A 96 -9.82 1.54 -5.00
N LYS A 97 -10.60 2.02 -5.97
CA LYS A 97 -10.09 2.43 -7.28
C LYS A 97 -9.02 3.52 -7.17
N ALA A 98 -9.17 4.44 -6.20
CA ALA A 98 -8.19 5.49 -5.94
C ALA A 98 -6.86 4.89 -5.45
N ALA A 99 -6.90 3.95 -4.50
CA ALA A 99 -5.70 3.26 -4.02
C ALA A 99 -4.99 2.48 -5.13
N GLN A 100 -5.75 1.76 -5.96
CA GLN A 100 -5.20 1.05 -7.12
C GLN A 100 -4.54 2.01 -8.11
N SER A 101 -5.19 3.14 -8.42
CA SER A 101 -4.63 4.19 -9.27
C SER A 101 -3.36 4.80 -8.68
N HIS A 102 -3.35 5.09 -7.37
CA HIS A 102 -2.18 5.60 -6.66
C HIS A 102 -0.99 4.64 -6.80
N LEU A 103 -1.20 3.35 -6.50
CA LEU A 103 -0.18 2.31 -6.66
C LEU A 103 0.32 2.19 -8.12
N ALA A 104 -0.57 2.30 -9.10
CA ALA A 104 -0.21 2.29 -10.51
C ALA A 104 0.66 3.51 -10.90
N LYS A 105 0.37 4.70 -10.36
CA LYS A 105 1.20 5.90 -10.56
C LYS A 105 2.58 5.72 -9.92
N MET A 106 2.65 5.23 -8.68
CA MET A 106 3.93 4.91 -8.02
C MET A 106 4.75 3.90 -8.84
N SER A 107 4.11 2.85 -9.35
CA SER A 107 4.76 1.87 -10.22
C SER A 107 5.32 2.51 -11.50
N LYS A 108 4.58 3.41 -12.15
CA LYS A 108 5.07 4.17 -13.31
C LYS A 108 6.29 5.01 -12.96
N CYS A 109 6.30 5.70 -11.81
CA CYS A 109 7.43 6.47 -11.33
C CYS A 109 8.66 5.59 -11.10
N LEU A 110 8.48 4.42 -10.47
CA LEU A 110 9.56 3.44 -10.26
C LEU A 110 10.16 2.96 -11.59
N MET A 111 9.31 2.60 -12.56
CA MET A 111 9.74 2.18 -13.89
C MET A 111 10.40 3.32 -14.69
N LYS A 112 10.06 4.58 -14.42
CA LYS A 112 10.72 5.74 -15.01
C LYS A 112 12.08 5.98 -14.38
N ALA A 113 12.20 5.90 -13.05
CA ALA A 113 13.47 6.04 -12.34
C ALA A 113 14.47 4.92 -12.70
N ALA A 114 13.99 3.69 -12.92
CA ALA A 114 14.83 2.54 -13.24
C ALA A 114 15.34 2.54 -14.70
N ARG A 115 14.67 3.26 -15.62
CA ARG A 115 15.18 3.45 -16.98
C ARG A 115 16.43 4.31 -16.89
N SER A 116 17.58 3.74 -17.27
CA SER A 116 18.83 4.49 -17.31
C SER A 116 18.67 5.60 -18.34
N ASN A 117 18.73 6.85 -17.91
CA ASN A 117 19.04 7.95 -18.82
C ASN A 117 20.56 7.89 -19.04
N ASP A 118 20.99 6.93 -19.86
CA ASP A 118 22.35 6.93 -20.41
C ASP A 118 22.35 8.02 -21.49
N VAL A 119 22.71 9.24 -21.11
CA VAL A 119 23.16 10.31 -22.01
C VAL A 119 24.55 10.71 -21.55
#